data_AF-A0A5D3FQR8-F1
#
_entry.id   AF-A0A5D3FQR8-F1
#
_cell.length_a   1.000
_cell.length_b   1.000
_cell.length_c   1.000
_cell.angle_alpha   90.00
_cell.angle_beta   90.00
_cell.angle_gamma   90.00
#
_symmetry.space_group_name_H-M   'P 1'
#
loop_
_entity.id
_entity.type
_entity.pdbx_description
1 polymer ?
#
loop_
_entity_poly.entity_id
_entity_poly.type
_entity_poly.pdbx_seq_one_letter_code
_entity_poly.pdbx_strand_id
1 'polypeptide(L)'
;MSADRKKIVGARLREARESDPYWSRGDLARLFRAKATPEELPDVAHVESLTDQIKQWECGKHVPKRGGIYRTLYVRVTGRSEDELFGDPDERLPSLWRPQGLNGEFSPDDEERLVQAIEQPRRVDLVVVRSLAAILAMQRRLDDTVGPAAILPATLAQTKITTDLLREARGSVRASLAPVAAEYVQFAGWLHAELRHDRDAVHWLTDAEELADVAGSGELAAQAANFKGYLARQQGNPRGVVRHFLTAYHAPGAAPAQRLGDAVQAAQGLAQLGEDGAARRLLSEAEGLEEDAARSLPPDTAYWLTGDFQHINIGLALAAMGEHAAAAEHLAHGLNSLPPDQRDAQWTHEYREALDRARELSS
;
A
#
# COMPACT_ATOMS: atom_id res chain seq x y z
N MET A 1 10.36 -25.27 9.48
CA MET A 1 8.99 -25.64 9.92
C MET A 1 9.04 -26.27 11.31
N SER A 2 8.38 -25.65 12.31
CA SER A 2 8.27 -26.15 13.69
C SER A 2 7.58 -27.52 13.78
N ALA A 3 7.82 -28.28 14.85
CA ALA A 3 7.20 -29.57 15.11
C ALA A 3 5.66 -29.48 15.15
N ASP A 4 5.10 -28.41 15.70
CA ASP A 4 3.66 -28.21 15.79
C ASP A 4 3.04 -27.91 14.42
N ARG A 5 3.74 -27.16 13.56
CA ARG A 5 3.31 -26.91 12.18
C ARG A 5 3.24 -28.18 11.34
N LYS A 6 4.21 -29.09 11.50
CA LYS A 6 4.20 -30.39 10.81
C LYS A 6 3.01 -31.26 11.22
N LYS A 7 2.58 -31.19 12.48
CA LYS A 7 1.40 -31.91 12.96
C LYS A 7 0.10 -31.38 12.36
N ILE A 8 -0.02 -30.06 12.17
CA ILE A 8 -1.20 -29.44 11.55
C ILE A 8 -1.32 -29.86 10.08
N VAL A 9 -0.23 -29.79 9.32
CA VAL A 9 -0.19 -30.30 7.94
C VAL A 9 -0.55 -31.79 7.92
N GLY A 10 0.04 -32.59 8.82
CA GLY A 10 -0.28 -34.02 8.93
C GLY A 10 -1.77 -34.30 9.19
N ALA A 11 -2.43 -33.49 10.01
CA ALA A 11 -3.86 -33.60 10.27
C ALA A 11 -4.70 -33.30 9.01
N ARG A 12 -4.34 -32.26 8.23
CA ARG A 12 -5.02 -31.93 6.97
C ARG A 12 -4.88 -33.01 5.91
N LEU A 13 -3.69 -33.60 5.79
CA LEU A 13 -3.47 -34.72 4.86
C LEU A 13 -4.31 -35.95 5.24
N ARG A 14 -4.43 -36.22 6.55
CA ARG A 14 -5.29 -37.28 7.07
C ARG A 14 -6.76 -36.98 6.78
N GLU A 15 -7.21 -35.77 7.07
CA GLU A 15 -8.57 -35.33 6.78
C GLU A 15 -8.90 -35.43 5.29
N ALA A 16 -8.00 -34.99 4.41
CA ALA A 16 -8.18 -35.10 2.96
C ALA A 16 -8.29 -36.55 2.49
N ARG A 17 -7.59 -37.48 3.16
CA ARG A 17 -7.68 -38.92 2.87
C ARG A 17 -8.97 -39.55 3.41
N GLU A 18 -9.42 -39.12 4.59
CA GLU A 18 -10.56 -39.73 5.30
C GLU A 18 -11.90 -39.10 4.95
N SER A 19 -11.89 -37.93 4.31
CA SER A 19 -13.07 -37.29 3.71
C SER A 19 -13.61 -38.12 2.55
N ASP A 20 -14.87 -37.89 2.18
CA ASP A 20 -15.49 -38.57 1.03
C ASP A 20 -14.83 -38.14 -0.30
N PRO A 21 -14.39 -39.08 -1.16
CA PRO A 21 -14.40 -40.53 -0.96
C PRO A 21 -13.25 -41.00 -0.05
N TYR A 22 -13.60 -41.83 0.94
CA TYR A 22 -12.63 -42.36 1.90
C TYR A 22 -11.60 -43.27 1.23
N TRP A 23 -10.32 -43.07 1.56
CA TRP A 23 -9.23 -43.94 1.14
C TRP A 23 -8.45 -44.49 2.33
N SER A 24 -8.11 -45.79 2.31
CA SER A 24 -7.03 -46.26 3.18
C SER A 24 -5.69 -45.67 2.72
N ARG A 25 -4.66 -45.68 3.58
CA ARG A 25 -3.31 -45.24 3.17
C ARG A 25 -2.77 -46.04 1.98
N GLY A 26 -3.10 -47.33 1.90
CA GLY A 26 -2.76 -48.19 0.77
C GLY A 26 -3.51 -47.81 -0.51
N ASP A 27 -4.78 -47.41 -0.40
CA ASP A 27 -5.56 -46.92 -1.55
C ASP A 27 -4.99 -45.60 -2.06
N LEU A 28 -4.66 -44.68 -1.16
CA LEU A 28 -4.01 -43.41 -1.52
C LEU A 28 -2.65 -43.64 -2.19
N ALA A 29 -1.85 -44.58 -1.69
CA ALA A 29 -0.59 -44.96 -2.32
C ALA A 29 -0.77 -45.53 -3.74
N ARG A 30 -1.82 -46.33 -3.98
CA ARG A 30 -2.16 -46.81 -5.34
C ARG A 30 -2.62 -45.67 -6.24
N LEU A 31 -3.42 -44.74 -5.71
CA LEU A 31 -3.89 -43.56 -6.45
C LEU A 31 -2.74 -42.63 -6.85
N PHE A 32 -1.75 -42.45 -5.97
CA PHE A 32 -0.55 -41.66 -6.28
C PHE A 32 0.20 -42.24 -7.48
N ARG A 33 0.42 -43.56 -7.49
CA ARG A 33 1.05 -44.23 -8.64
C ARG A 33 0.19 -44.18 -9.90
N ALA A 34 -1.13 -44.29 -9.77
CA ALA A 34 -2.05 -44.23 -10.90
C ALA A 34 -2.17 -42.82 -11.52
N LYS A 35 -1.94 -41.76 -10.73
CA LYS A 35 -2.00 -40.34 -11.15
C LYS A 35 -0.64 -39.74 -11.51
N ALA A 36 0.44 -40.50 -11.35
CA ALA A 36 1.76 -40.13 -11.83
C ALA A 36 1.84 -40.28 -13.35
N THR A 37 2.53 -39.36 -14.02
CA THR A 37 2.85 -39.53 -15.44
C THR A 37 3.87 -40.66 -15.64
N PRO A 38 4.02 -41.21 -16.87
CA PRO A 38 5.05 -42.22 -17.14
C PRO A 38 6.47 -41.77 -16.79
N GLU A 39 6.76 -40.47 -16.90
CA GLU A 39 8.04 -39.85 -16.56
C GLU A 39 8.25 -39.71 -15.05
N GLU A 40 7.18 -39.47 -14.30
CA GLU A 40 7.17 -39.33 -12.85
C GLU A 40 7.19 -40.67 -12.10
N LEU A 41 6.62 -41.73 -12.70
CA LEU A 41 6.42 -43.03 -12.08
C LEU A 41 7.71 -43.70 -11.52
N PRO A 42 8.90 -43.57 -12.15
CA PRO A 42 10.16 -44.06 -11.60
C PRO A 42 10.54 -43.41 -10.25
N ASP A 43 10.13 -42.16 -10.02
CA ASP A 43 10.44 -41.40 -8.79
C ASP A 43 9.39 -41.59 -7.69
N VAL A 44 8.27 -42.25 -8.00
CA VAL A 44 7.24 -42.59 -7.02
C VAL A 44 7.59 -43.91 -6.35
N ALA A 45 7.63 -43.92 -5.02
CA ALA A 45 7.88 -45.12 -4.23
C ALA A 45 6.82 -46.21 -4.48
N HIS A 46 7.21 -47.48 -4.30
CA HIS A 46 6.28 -48.59 -4.34
C HIS A 46 5.26 -48.52 -3.20
N VAL A 47 4.09 -49.15 -3.41
CA VAL A 47 2.89 -48.99 -2.56
C VAL A 47 3.17 -49.20 -1.07
N GLU A 48 3.98 -50.21 -0.71
CA GLU A 48 4.31 -50.51 0.69
C GLU A 48 5.10 -49.37 1.35
N SER A 49 6.21 -48.95 0.73
CA SER A 49 7.01 -47.81 1.19
C SER A 49 6.21 -46.50 1.20
N LEU A 50 5.36 -46.29 0.21
CA LEU A 50 4.53 -45.10 0.11
C LEU A 50 3.45 -45.06 1.20
N THR A 51 2.88 -46.21 1.57
CA THR A 51 1.93 -46.33 2.69
C THR A 51 2.57 -45.89 4.00
N ASP A 52 3.83 -46.30 4.25
CA ASP A 52 4.59 -45.88 5.41
C ASP A 52 4.97 -44.40 5.38
N GLN A 53 5.34 -43.86 4.21
CA GLN A 53 5.60 -42.43 4.04
C GLN A 53 4.35 -41.59 4.33
N ILE A 54 3.19 -41.99 3.81
CA ILE A 54 1.90 -41.34 4.08
C ILE A 54 1.61 -41.34 5.59
N LYS A 55 1.82 -42.48 6.28
CA LYS A 55 1.67 -42.56 7.74
C LYS A 55 2.59 -41.56 8.46
N GLN A 56 3.84 -41.43 8.02
CA GLN A 56 4.81 -40.50 8.61
C GLN A 56 4.48 -39.02 8.34
N TRP A 57 3.86 -38.72 7.20
CA TRP A 57 3.37 -37.38 6.89
C TRP A 57 2.15 -37.03 7.73
N GLU A 58 1.18 -37.93 7.81
CA GLU A 58 -0.05 -37.73 8.59
C GLU A 58 0.17 -37.64 10.10
N CYS A 59 1.26 -38.18 10.63
CA CYS A 59 1.63 -38.02 12.04
C CYS A 59 2.53 -36.80 12.30
N GLY A 60 2.87 -36.03 11.25
CA GLY A 60 3.70 -34.84 11.35
C GLY A 60 5.18 -35.11 11.61
N LYS A 61 5.65 -36.36 11.41
CA LYS A 61 7.07 -36.70 11.54
C LYS A 61 7.88 -36.07 10.40
N HIS A 62 7.33 -36.13 9.19
CA HIS A 62 7.90 -35.51 7.99
C HIS A 62 6.80 -34.77 7.22
N VAL A 63 7.20 -33.93 6.26
CA VAL A 63 6.26 -33.27 5.33
C VAL A 63 6.82 -33.45 3.92
N PRO A 64 5.97 -33.74 2.91
CA PRO A 64 6.39 -33.74 1.52
C PRO A 64 7.14 -32.45 1.14
N LYS A 65 8.27 -32.59 0.44
CA LYS A 65 9.11 -31.45 0.04
C LYS A 65 8.32 -30.47 -0.84
N ARG A 66 8.53 -29.17 -0.64
CA ARG A 66 7.97 -28.11 -1.51
C ARG A 66 8.49 -28.30 -2.94
N GLY A 67 7.62 -28.20 -3.93
CA GLY A 67 7.94 -28.50 -5.33
C GLY A 67 8.25 -29.99 -5.61
N GLY A 68 8.06 -30.87 -4.63
CA GLY A 68 8.28 -32.31 -4.79
C GLY A 68 7.04 -33.03 -5.33
N ILE A 69 7.30 -34.13 -6.06
CA ILE A 69 6.28 -34.97 -6.72
C ILE A 69 5.08 -35.32 -5.84
N TYR A 70 5.30 -35.63 -4.56
CA TYR A 70 4.22 -36.05 -3.67
C TYR A 70 3.21 -34.94 -3.35
N ARG A 71 3.61 -33.65 -3.34
CA ARG A 71 2.65 -32.56 -3.18
C ARG A 71 1.75 -32.44 -4.40
N THR A 72 2.34 -32.54 -5.59
CA THR A 72 1.61 -32.57 -6.86
C THR A 72 0.62 -33.73 -6.92
N LEU A 73 1.03 -34.93 -6.50
CA LEU A 73 0.16 -36.11 -6.48
C LEU A 73 -1.00 -35.96 -5.48
N TYR A 74 -0.74 -35.36 -4.31
CA TYR A 74 -1.79 -35.03 -3.34
C TYR A 74 -2.86 -34.10 -3.95
N VAL A 75 -2.44 -33.03 -4.63
CA VAL A 75 -3.35 -32.10 -5.33
C VAL A 75 -4.14 -32.83 -6.43
N ARG A 76 -3.47 -33.60 -7.29
CA ARG A 76 -4.13 -34.32 -8.41
C ARG A 76 -5.13 -35.38 -7.95
N VAL A 77 -4.91 -36.01 -6.79
CA VAL A 77 -5.74 -37.12 -6.29
C VAL A 77 -6.91 -36.59 -5.46
N THR A 78 -6.67 -35.59 -4.62
CA THR A 78 -7.70 -35.06 -3.71
C THR A 78 -8.51 -33.92 -4.32
N GLY A 79 -8.01 -33.29 -5.39
CA GLY A 79 -8.63 -32.10 -5.98
C GLY A 79 -8.51 -30.83 -5.12
N ARG A 80 -7.90 -30.92 -3.93
CA ARG A 80 -7.62 -29.79 -3.05
C ARG A 80 -6.39 -29.04 -3.50
N SER A 81 -6.34 -27.74 -3.25
CA SER A 81 -5.19 -26.92 -3.62
C SER A 81 -3.96 -27.27 -2.77
N GLU A 82 -2.75 -26.91 -3.26
CA GLU A 82 -1.53 -27.13 -2.47
C GLU A 82 -1.57 -26.34 -1.16
N ASP A 83 -2.20 -25.17 -1.15
CA ASP A 83 -2.39 -24.33 0.05
C ASP A 83 -3.34 -24.97 1.07
N GLU A 84 -4.46 -25.53 0.61
CA GLU A 84 -5.41 -26.24 1.48
C GLU A 84 -4.76 -27.42 2.20
N LEU A 85 -3.84 -28.12 1.52
CA LEU A 85 -3.19 -29.33 2.02
C LEU A 85 -1.92 -29.02 2.83
N PHE A 86 -1.12 -28.03 2.41
CA PHE A 86 0.24 -27.79 2.89
C PHE A 86 0.54 -26.35 3.31
N GLY A 87 -0.40 -25.41 3.14
CA GLY A 87 -0.25 -23.99 3.48
C GLY A 87 -0.10 -23.76 4.99
N ASP A 88 0.55 -22.67 5.38
CA ASP A 88 0.73 -22.36 6.80
C ASP A 88 -0.64 -21.99 7.41
N PRO A 89 -1.08 -22.60 8.54
CA PRO A 89 -2.24 -22.10 9.28
C PRO A 89 -2.14 -20.61 9.63
N ASP A 90 -0.93 -20.08 9.77
CA ASP A 90 -0.68 -18.64 10.00
C ASP A 90 -0.81 -17.79 8.72
N GLU A 91 -0.75 -18.37 7.50
CA GLU A 91 -0.97 -17.68 6.21
C GLU A 91 -2.45 -17.38 5.91
N ARG A 92 -3.39 -17.97 6.68
CA ARG A 92 -4.84 -17.68 6.55
C ARG A 92 -5.27 -16.38 7.24
N LEU A 93 -4.43 -15.84 8.11
CA LEU A 93 -4.55 -14.46 8.56
C LEU A 93 -3.76 -13.59 7.57
N PRO A 94 -4.23 -12.38 7.20
CA PRO A 94 -3.37 -11.48 6.43
C PRO A 94 -2.08 -11.30 7.22
N SER A 95 -0.95 -11.79 6.69
CA SER A 95 0.35 -11.55 7.32
C SER A 95 0.48 -10.05 7.41
N LEU A 96 0.95 -9.56 8.57
CA LEU A 96 1.25 -8.14 8.76
C LEU A 96 2.09 -7.58 7.61
N TRP A 97 2.88 -8.42 6.94
CA TRP A 97 3.80 -8.06 5.87
C TRP A 97 3.34 -8.50 4.47
N ARG A 98 2.22 -9.23 4.36
CA ARG A 98 1.62 -9.64 3.08
C ARG A 98 0.14 -9.29 3.03
N PRO A 99 -0.22 -8.15 2.44
CA PRO A 99 -1.60 -7.88 2.09
C PRO A 99 -2.13 -8.96 1.12
N GLN A 100 -3.36 -9.45 1.32
CA GLN A 100 -3.97 -10.43 0.42
C GLN A 100 -4.12 -9.84 -1.00
N GLY A 101 -3.72 -10.59 -2.03
CA GLY A 101 -3.92 -10.21 -3.45
C GLY A 101 -2.67 -9.88 -4.26
N LEU A 102 -1.46 -9.90 -3.68
CA LEU A 102 -0.23 -9.49 -4.36
C LEU A 102 0.85 -10.59 -4.26
N ASN A 103 0.97 -11.41 -5.31
CA ASN A 103 2.05 -12.40 -5.45
C ASN A 103 3.19 -11.81 -6.30
N GLY A 104 4.42 -11.73 -5.79
CA GLY A 104 5.62 -11.60 -6.65
C GLY A 104 6.82 -10.80 -6.13
N GLU A 105 6.63 -9.76 -5.29
CA GLU A 105 7.74 -8.86 -4.91
C GLU A 105 8.31 -9.08 -3.49
N PHE A 106 7.55 -9.70 -2.58
CA PHE A 106 7.99 -9.97 -1.21
C PHE A 106 8.07 -11.49 -0.96
N SER A 107 9.29 -12.00 -0.82
CA SER A 107 9.55 -13.43 -0.69
C SER A 107 9.42 -13.91 0.77
N PRO A 108 9.20 -15.22 1.01
CA PRO A 108 9.31 -15.81 2.35
C PRO A 108 10.64 -15.52 3.06
N ASP A 109 11.72 -15.38 2.29
CA ASP A 109 13.04 -15.08 2.85
C ASP A 109 13.12 -13.61 3.32
N ASP A 110 12.46 -12.67 2.62
CA ASP A 110 12.34 -11.27 3.06
C ASP A 110 11.52 -11.16 4.34
N GLU A 111 10.45 -11.95 4.46
CA GLU A 111 9.63 -12.02 5.66
C GLU A 111 10.39 -12.60 6.84
N GLU A 112 11.13 -13.70 6.66
CA GLU A 112 11.96 -14.28 7.72
C GLU A 112 13.06 -13.30 8.16
N ARG A 113 13.69 -12.60 7.23
CA ARG A 113 14.70 -11.58 7.54
C ARG A 113 14.11 -10.42 8.31
N LEU A 114 12.89 -9.99 7.97
CA LEU A 114 12.19 -8.91 8.64
C LEU A 114 11.76 -9.32 10.06
N VAL A 115 11.25 -10.55 10.25
CA VAL A 115 10.98 -11.11 11.59
C VAL A 115 12.25 -11.14 12.44
N GLN A 116 13.37 -11.58 11.88
CA GLN A 116 14.66 -11.56 12.58
C GLN A 116 15.11 -10.13 12.96
N ALA A 117 14.85 -9.14 12.10
CA ALA A 117 15.16 -7.74 12.39
C ALA A 117 14.28 -7.19 13.52
N ILE A 118 13.02 -7.60 13.63
CA ILE A 118 12.13 -7.24 14.74
C ILE A 118 12.64 -7.83 16.06
N GLU A 119 13.06 -9.10 16.05
CA GLU A 119 13.62 -9.76 17.24
C GLU A 119 14.99 -9.20 17.63
N GLN A 120 15.78 -8.75 16.66
CA GLN A 120 17.11 -8.19 16.85
C GLN A 120 17.28 -6.86 16.10
N PRO A 121 16.66 -5.75 16.57
CA PRO A 121 16.64 -4.45 15.88
C PRO A 121 18.02 -3.91 15.48
N ARG A 122 19.05 -4.20 16.28
CA ARG A 122 20.44 -3.80 16.00
C ARG A 122 21.05 -4.45 14.74
N ARG A 123 20.40 -5.48 14.19
CA ARG A 123 20.82 -6.20 12.99
C ARG A 123 20.02 -5.82 11.75
N VAL A 124 19.21 -4.75 11.81
CA VAL A 124 18.56 -4.21 10.61
C VAL A 124 19.61 -3.90 9.54
N ASP A 125 19.32 -4.26 8.30
CA ASP A 125 20.19 -4.01 7.16
C ASP A 125 19.43 -3.41 5.99
N LEU A 126 20.16 -3.03 4.95
CA LEU A 126 19.59 -2.37 3.78
C LEU A 126 18.61 -3.25 2.98
N VAL A 127 18.62 -4.57 3.15
CA VAL A 127 17.64 -5.45 2.52
C VAL A 127 16.29 -5.24 3.21
N VAL A 128 16.28 -5.28 4.55
CA VAL A 128 15.06 -5.03 5.34
C VAL A 128 14.49 -3.65 5.06
N VAL A 129 15.34 -2.61 4.93
CA VAL A 129 14.89 -1.26 4.57
C VAL A 129 14.17 -1.25 3.21
N ARG A 130 14.74 -1.91 2.18
CA ARG A 130 14.09 -2.01 0.86
C ARG A 130 12.78 -2.78 0.91
N SER A 131 12.72 -3.86 1.69
CA SER A 131 11.50 -4.63 1.86
C SER A 131 10.39 -3.79 2.50
N LEU A 132 10.70 -3.01 3.53
CA LEU A 132 9.75 -2.08 4.17
C LEU A 132 9.24 -1.03 3.17
N ALA A 133 10.13 -0.43 2.38
CA ALA A 133 9.73 0.53 1.35
C ALA A 133 8.81 -0.11 0.29
N ALA A 134 9.12 -1.33 -0.16
CA ALA A 134 8.29 -2.05 -1.13
C ALA A 134 6.90 -2.39 -0.56
N ILE A 135 6.82 -2.84 0.70
CA ILE A 135 5.56 -3.11 1.40
C ILE A 135 4.70 -1.86 1.46
N LEU A 136 5.28 -0.71 1.83
CA LEU A 136 4.56 0.56 1.88
C LEU A 136 4.03 0.98 0.50
N ALA A 137 4.86 0.91 -0.54
CA ALA A 137 4.44 1.24 -1.90
C ALA A 137 3.29 0.34 -2.39
N MET A 138 3.32 -0.95 -2.03
CA MET A 138 2.23 -1.88 -2.31
C MET A 138 0.95 -1.52 -1.54
N GLN A 139 1.06 -1.14 -0.26
CA GLN A 139 -0.10 -0.78 0.54
C GLN A 139 -0.81 0.47 0.04
N ARG A 140 -0.08 1.47 -0.47
CA ARG A 140 -0.69 2.64 -1.11
C ARG A 140 -1.56 2.25 -2.29
N ARG A 141 -1.05 1.39 -3.17
CA ARG A 141 -1.84 0.90 -4.31
C ARG A 141 -3.03 0.04 -3.88
N LEU A 142 -2.90 -0.67 -2.76
CA LEU A 142 -4.01 -1.45 -2.22
C LEU A 142 -5.12 -0.57 -1.64
N ASP A 143 -4.77 0.56 -1.01
CA ASP A 143 -5.70 1.57 -0.52
C ASP A 143 -6.70 1.99 -1.60
N ASP A 144 -6.19 2.29 -2.80
CA ASP A 144 -6.99 2.65 -3.98
C ASP A 144 -8.06 1.59 -4.33
N THR A 145 -7.88 0.33 -3.92
CA THR A 145 -8.78 -0.80 -4.25
C THR A 145 -9.70 -1.22 -3.10
N VAL A 146 -9.19 -1.30 -1.86
CA VAL A 146 -9.92 -1.86 -0.70
C VAL A 146 -10.35 -0.79 0.31
N GLY A 147 -9.83 0.42 0.17
CA GLY A 147 -10.12 1.58 1.01
C GLY A 147 -9.37 1.62 2.36
N PRO A 148 -9.35 2.80 2.99
CA PRO A 148 -8.43 3.09 4.09
C PRO A 148 -8.77 2.32 5.39
N ALA A 149 -10.05 2.03 5.63
CA ALA A 149 -10.49 1.30 6.83
C ALA A 149 -9.93 -0.11 6.90
N ALA A 150 -9.77 -0.78 5.75
CA ALA A 150 -9.31 -2.16 5.69
C ALA A 150 -7.80 -2.27 5.95
N ILE A 151 -7.02 -1.26 5.55
CA ILE A 151 -5.56 -1.30 5.63
C ILE A 151 -4.99 -0.60 6.87
N LEU A 152 -5.71 0.35 7.47
CA LEU A 152 -5.23 1.14 8.60
C LEU A 152 -4.64 0.31 9.77
N PRO A 153 -5.26 -0.78 10.26
CA PRO A 153 -4.71 -1.54 11.37
C PRO A 153 -3.32 -2.14 11.09
N ALA A 154 -3.13 -2.67 9.88
CA ALA A 154 -1.84 -3.22 9.46
C ALA A 154 -0.80 -2.12 9.30
N THR A 155 -1.16 -1.01 8.64
CA THR A 155 -0.28 0.15 8.48
C THR A 155 0.20 0.68 9.82
N LEU A 156 -0.69 0.86 10.82
CA LEU A 156 -0.30 1.34 12.15
C LEU A 156 0.70 0.41 12.86
N ALA A 157 0.48 -0.90 12.77
CA ALA A 157 1.39 -1.88 13.37
C ALA A 157 2.77 -1.88 12.69
N GLN A 158 2.83 -1.78 11.36
CA GLN A 158 4.08 -1.66 10.63
C GLN A 158 4.78 -0.32 10.89
N THR A 159 4.04 0.80 10.93
CA THR A 159 4.58 2.12 11.28
C THR A 159 5.27 2.10 12.64
N LYS A 160 4.65 1.45 13.64
CA LYS A 160 5.27 1.25 14.94
C LYS A 160 6.59 0.48 14.84
N ILE A 161 6.59 -0.62 14.09
CA ILE A 161 7.79 -1.47 13.92
C ILE A 161 8.90 -0.72 13.20
N THR A 162 8.59 -0.04 12.10
CA THR A 162 9.55 0.74 11.31
C THR A 162 10.15 1.88 12.14
N THR A 163 9.35 2.58 12.95
CA THR A 163 9.85 3.64 13.84
C THR A 163 10.64 3.10 15.03
N ASP A 164 10.29 1.92 15.57
CA ASP A 164 11.11 1.22 16.57
C ASP A 164 12.49 0.84 15.99
N LEU A 165 12.52 0.29 14.76
CA LEU A 165 13.77 -0.04 14.06
C LEU A 165 14.63 1.20 13.80
N LEU A 166 14.02 2.33 13.41
CA LEU A 166 14.73 3.58 13.18
C LEU A 166 15.46 4.08 14.44
N ARG A 167 14.84 3.92 15.62
CA ARG A 167 15.44 4.33 16.91
C ARG A 167 16.70 3.53 17.25
N GLU A 168 16.76 2.27 16.85
CA GLU A 168 17.91 1.38 17.12
C GLU A 168 18.97 1.40 16.01
N ALA A 169 18.59 1.76 14.78
CA ALA A 169 19.48 1.80 13.63
C ALA A 169 20.59 2.86 13.77
N ARG A 170 21.75 2.60 13.17
CA ARG A 170 22.90 3.51 13.16
C ARG A 170 23.53 3.63 11.77
N GLY A 171 24.31 4.69 11.57
CA GLY A 171 25.10 4.89 10.35
C GLY A 171 24.25 4.92 9.08
N SER A 172 24.75 4.28 8.02
CA SER A 172 24.08 4.24 6.71
C SER A 172 22.70 3.60 6.75
N VAL A 173 22.48 2.58 7.59
CA VAL A 173 21.16 1.95 7.71
C VAL A 173 20.13 2.92 8.29
N ARG A 174 20.50 3.70 9.32
CA ARG A 174 19.61 4.74 9.86
C ARG A 174 19.29 5.79 8.81
N ALA A 175 20.28 6.22 8.04
CA ALA A 175 20.10 7.21 6.98
C ALA A 175 19.13 6.70 5.89
N SER A 176 19.22 5.43 5.50
CA SER A 176 18.29 4.83 4.54
C SER A 176 16.90 4.51 5.12
N LEU A 177 16.80 4.21 6.42
CA LEU A 177 15.53 3.87 7.07
C LEU A 177 14.71 5.11 7.45
N ALA A 178 15.35 6.25 7.72
CA ALA A 178 14.68 7.49 8.11
C ALA A 178 13.58 7.94 7.11
N PRO A 179 13.84 8.06 5.79
CA PRO A 179 12.79 8.44 4.85
C PRO A 179 11.65 7.41 4.80
N VAL A 180 11.95 6.10 4.83
CA VAL A 180 10.92 5.04 4.85
C VAL A 180 10.04 5.14 6.09
N ALA A 181 10.62 5.42 7.26
CA ALA A 181 9.87 5.60 8.50
C ALA A 181 8.98 6.84 8.46
N ALA A 182 9.51 7.98 8.00
CA ALA A 182 8.75 9.21 7.80
C ALA A 182 7.55 8.97 6.88
N GLU A 183 7.77 8.21 5.82
CA GLU A 183 6.76 7.85 4.83
C GLU A 183 5.65 6.95 5.38
N TYR A 184 5.99 5.96 6.23
CA TYR A 184 5.01 5.14 6.95
C TYR A 184 4.13 5.98 7.91
N VAL A 185 4.74 6.93 8.62
CA VAL A 185 4.06 7.85 9.53
C VAL A 185 3.14 8.79 8.75
N GLN A 186 3.62 9.34 7.63
CA GLN A 186 2.82 10.16 6.71
C GLN A 186 1.62 9.38 6.16
N PHE A 187 1.82 8.13 5.72
CA PHE A 187 0.75 7.31 5.15
C PHE A 187 -0.29 6.93 6.22
N ALA A 188 0.11 6.62 7.45
CA ALA A 188 -0.85 6.47 8.55
C ALA A 188 -1.69 7.74 8.76
N GLY A 189 -1.07 8.92 8.67
CA GLY A 189 -1.77 10.20 8.72
C GLY A 189 -2.78 10.39 7.59
N TRP A 190 -2.43 9.98 6.36
CA TRP A 190 -3.34 9.99 5.21
C TRP A 190 -4.57 9.10 5.42
N LEU A 191 -4.38 7.86 5.86
CA LEU A 191 -5.49 6.93 6.10
C LEU A 191 -6.45 7.46 7.18
N HIS A 192 -5.92 8.09 8.23
CA HIS A 192 -6.75 8.79 9.22
C HIS A 192 -7.48 9.99 8.61
N ALA A 193 -6.86 10.73 7.69
CA ALA A 193 -7.49 11.87 7.01
C ALA A 193 -8.67 11.43 6.14
N GLU A 194 -8.52 10.37 5.35
CA GLU A 194 -9.61 9.85 4.50
C GLU A 194 -10.78 9.30 5.31
N LEU A 195 -10.50 8.70 6.47
CA LEU A 195 -11.53 8.24 7.41
C LEU A 195 -12.14 9.36 8.27
N ARG A 196 -11.75 10.62 8.05
CA ARG A 196 -12.19 11.78 8.86
C ARG A 196 -11.86 11.66 10.35
N HIS A 197 -10.80 10.93 10.69
CA HIS A 197 -10.18 10.93 12.01
C HIS A 197 -9.23 12.13 12.15
N ASP A 198 -9.75 13.33 11.92
CA ASP A 198 -8.97 14.56 11.69
C ASP A 198 -7.93 14.84 12.78
N ARG A 199 -8.26 14.59 14.06
CA ARG A 199 -7.33 14.80 15.18
C ARG A 199 -6.12 13.88 15.09
N ASP A 200 -6.33 12.60 14.81
CA ASP A 200 -5.26 11.62 14.70
C ASP A 200 -4.44 11.90 13.44
N ALA A 201 -5.10 12.26 12.34
CA ALA A 201 -4.43 12.65 11.10
C ALA A 201 -3.45 13.82 11.33
N VAL A 202 -3.88 14.88 12.02
CA VAL A 202 -2.99 16.03 12.35
C VAL A 202 -1.81 15.59 13.21
N HIS A 203 -2.02 14.69 14.18
CA HIS A 203 -0.94 14.18 15.03
C HIS A 203 0.09 13.42 14.19
N TRP A 204 -0.33 12.42 13.43
CA TRP A 204 0.54 11.64 12.54
C TRP A 204 1.28 12.50 11.51
N LEU A 205 0.59 13.46 10.88
CA LEU A 205 1.22 14.33 9.88
C LEU A 205 2.21 15.33 10.50
N THR A 206 2.08 15.65 11.80
CA THR A 206 3.08 16.45 12.52
C THR A 206 4.32 15.62 12.81
N ASP A 207 4.15 14.40 13.29
CA ASP A 207 5.26 13.46 13.50
C ASP A 207 5.98 13.15 12.17
N ALA A 208 5.25 13.12 11.04
CA ALA A 208 5.81 12.92 9.71
C ALA A 208 6.72 14.09 9.27
N GLU A 209 6.33 15.34 9.56
CA GLU A 209 7.18 16.51 9.30
C GLU A 209 8.49 16.43 10.11
N GLU A 210 8.41 16.09 11.40
CA GLU A 210 9.60 15.93 12.24
C GLU A 210 10.54 14.82 11.72
N LEU A 211 9.98 13.70 11.26
CA LEU A 211 10.77 12.62 10.66
C LEU A 211 11.32 12.97 9.27
N ALA A 212 10.61 13.78 8.50
CA ALA A 212 11.10 14.29 7.22
C ALA A 212 12.35 15.17 7.42
N ASP A 213 12.36 16.00 8.47
CA ASP A 213 13.54 16.79 8.87
C ASP A 213 14.71 15.89 9.28
N VAL A 214 14.43 14.81 10.04
CA VAL A 214 15.44 13.80 10.39
C VAL A 214 16.01 13.10 9.15
N ALA A 215 15.18 12.87 8.13
CA ALA A 215 15.59 12.28 6.86
C ALA A 215 16.24 13.29 5.90
N GLY A 216 16.10 14.60 6.16
CA GLY A 216 16.52 15.66 5.24
C GLY A 216 15.75 15.65 3.91
N SER A 217 14.47 15.24 3.93
CA SER A 217 13.66 15.09 2.72
C SER A 217 12.61 16.20 2.60
N GLY A 218 12.83 17.11 1.66
CA GLY A 218 11.89 18.18 1.32
C GLY A 218 10.58 17.67 0.74
N GLU A 219 10.63 16.60 -0.06
CA GLU A 219 9.45 15.98 -0.68
C GLU A 219 8.50 15.40 0.37
N LEU A 220 9.03 14.73 1.40
CA LEU A 220 8.24 14.18 2.50
C LEU A 220 7.66 15.29 3.39
N ALA A 221 8.45 16.33 3.68
CA ALA A 221 7.98 17.50 4.43
C ALA A 221 6.84 18.22 3.68
N ALA A 222 7.00 18.42 2.37
CA ALA A 222 5.98 19.01 1.51
C ALA A 222 4.70 18.16 1.52
N GLN A 223 4.83 16.83 1.38
CA GLN A 223 3.67 15.94 1.33
C GLN A 223 2.89 15.89 2.65
N ALA A 224 3.58 15.90 3.79
CA ALA A 224 2.92 15.94 5.09
C ALA A 224 2.14 17.26 5.29
N ALA A 225 2.74 18.40 4.92
CA ALA A 225 2.08 19.70 4.94
C ALA A 225 0.88 19.76 3.97
N ASN A 226 1.03 19.21 2.76
CA ASN A 226 -0.04 19.09 1.76
C ASN A 226 -1.26 18.35 2.32
N PHE A 227 -1.05 17.22 3.01
CA PHE A 227 -2.15 16.48 3.64
C PHE A 227 -2.83 17.23 4.80
N LYS A 228 -2.09 18.07 5.54
CA LYS A 228 -2.72 19.01 6.49
C LYS A 228 -3.56 20.08 5.77
N GLY A 229 -3.15 20.50 4.58
CA GLY A 229 -3.93 21.38 3.70
C GLY A 229 -5.23 20.72 3.24
N TYR A 230 -5.16 19.44 2.85
CA TYR A 230 -6.35 18.63 2.55
C TYR A 230 -7.32 18.58 3.73
N LEU A 231 -6.86 18.28 4.96
CA LEU A 231 -7.70 18.29 6.16
C LEU A 231 -8.37 19.65 6.39
N ALA A 232 -7.62 20.74 6.27
CA ALA A 232 -8.17 22.08 6.42
C ALA A 232 -9.27 22.37 5.38
N ARG A 233 -9.12 21.85 4.15
CA ARG A 233 -10.12 21.95 3.09
C ARG A 233 -11.38 21.16 3.45
N GLN A 234 -11.24 19.91 3.93
CA GLN A 234 -12.36 19.08 4.42
C GLN A 234 -13.11 19.67 5.63
N GLN A 235 -12.47 20.58 6.35
CA GLN A 235 -13.05 21.30 7.50
C GLN A 235 -13.70 22.63 7.10
N GLY A 236 -13.62 23.03 5.83
CA GLY A 236 -14.08 24.35 5.39
C GLY A 236 -13.29 25.48 6.06
N ASN A 237 -11.98 25.30 6.25
CA ASN A 237 -11.07 26.28 6.85
C ASN A 237 -10.10 26.86 5.80
N PRO A 238 -10.51 27.89 5.03
CA PRO A 238 -9.68 28.49 3.98
C PRO A 238 -8.33 29.03 4.50
N ARG A 239 -8.29 29.58 5.73
CA ARG A 239 -7.03 30.03 6.33
C ARG A 239 -6.05 28.88 6.56
N GLY A 240 -6.58 27.73 6.97
CA GLY A 240 -5.79 26.50 7.10
C GLY A 240 -5.29 25.99 5.75
N VAL A 241 -6.14 26.00 4.73
CA VAL A 241 -5.78 25.64 3.34
C VAL A 241 -4.57 26.47 2.89
N VAL A 242 -4.68 27.80 2.93
CA VAL A 242 -3.58 28.70 2.53
C VAL A 242 -2.31 28.41 3.32
N ARG A 243 -2.40 28.31 4.66
CA ARG A 243 -1.23 28.09 5.51
C ARG A 243 -0.49 26.81 5.16
N HIS A 244 -1.19 25.69 5.04
CA HIS A 244 -0.55 24.39 4.88
C HIS A 244 -0.04 24.17 3.45
N PHE A 245 -0.80 24.56 2.43
CA PHE A 245 -0.33 24.45 1.05
C PHE A 245 0.81 25.42 0.74
N LEU A 246 0.83 26.64 1.28
CA LEU A 246 2.02 27.51 1.14
C LEU A 246 3.24 26.96 1.90
N THR A 247 3.02 26.27 3.02
CA THR A 247 4.12 25.57 3.72
C THR A 247 4.71 24.48 2.83
N ALA A 248 3.86 23.67 2.17
CA ALA A 248 4.28 22.64 1.24
C ALA A 248 4.98 23.23 -0.01
N TYR A 249 4.40 24.26 -0.62
CA TYR A 249 4.94 24.96 -1.79
C TYR A 249 6.35 25.52 -1.56
N HIS A 250 6.62 26.04 -0.36
CA HIS A 250 7.90 26.63 0.01
C HIS A 250 8.87 25.66 0.70
N ALA A 251 8.49 24.38 0.87
CA ALA A 251 9.36 23.41 1.51
C ALA A 251 10.66 23.23 0.71
N PRO A 252 11.85 23.44 1.32
CA PRO A 252 13.12 23.26 0.63
C PRO A 252 13.29 21.84 0.14
N GLY A 253 13.43 21.65 -1.18
CA GLY A 253 13.55 20.33 -1.80
C GLY A 253 12.22 19.68 -2.18
N ALA A 254 11.09 20.40 -2.11
CA ALA A 254 9.83 19.94 -2.69
C ALA A 254 9.97 19.74 -4.22
N ALA A 255 9.38 18.65 -4.74
CA ALA A 255 9.42 18.37 -6.16
C ALA A 255 8.59 19.38 -6.97
N PRO A 256 8.96 19.68 -8.24
CA PRO A 256 8.22 20.64 -9.06
C PRO A 256 6.71 20.33 -9.17
N ALA A 257 6.35 19.06 -9.33
CA ALA A 257 4.95 18.63 -9.41
C ALA A 257 4.17 18.86 -8.09
N GLN A 258 4.83 18.68 -6.93
CA GLN A 258 4.24 18.99 -5.63
C GLN A 258 4.00 20.49 -5.51
N ARG A 259 5.03 21.30 -5.80
CA ARG A 259 4.94 22.77 -5.74
C ARG A 259 3.84 23.31 -6.65
N LEU A 260 3.69 22.78 -7.87
CA LEU A 260 2.62 23.18 -8.77
C LEU A 260 1.24 22.93 -8.12
N GLY A 261 0.98 21.71 -7.65
CA GLY A 261 -0.31 21.37 -7.03
C GLY A 261 -0.57 22.15 -5.73
N ASP A 262 0.46 22.35 -4.92
CA ASP A 262 0.39 23.13 -3.69
C ASP A 262 0.06 24.60 -3.96
N ALA A 263 0.66 25.21 -4.98
CA ALA A 263 0.36 26.58 -5.39
C ALA A 263 -1.12 26.71 -5.82
N VAL A 264 -1.63 25.79 -6.64
CA VAL A 264 -3.03 25.78 -7.08
C VAL A 264 -4.00 25.65 -5.89
N GLN A 265 -3.71 24.75 -4.95
CA GLN A 265 -4.57 24.54 -3.77
C GLN A 265 -4.51 25.72 -2.79
N ALA A 266 -3.34 26.35 -2.63
CA ALA A 266 -3.24 27.61 -1.87
C ALA A 266 -4.01 28.74 -2.56
N ALA A 267 -4.02 28.81 -3.89
CA ALA A 267 -4.80 29.78 -4.65
C ALA A 267 -6.31 29.60 -4.43
N GLN A 268 -6.80 28.35 -4.38
CA GLN A 268 -8.18 28.06 -3.98
C GLN A 268 -8.50 28.65 -2.60
N GLY A 269 -7.64 28.43 -1.60
CA GLY A 269 -7.82 28.98 -0.26
C GLY A 269 -7.83 30.51 -0.23
N LEU A 270 -6.99 31.16 -1.03
CA LEU A 270 -6.96 32.63 -1.18
C LEU A 270 -8.25 33.16 -1.80
N ALA A 271 -8.74 32.53 -2.87
CA ALA A 271 -10.00 32.89 -3.51
C ALA A 271 -11.20 32.76 -2.54
N GLN A 272 -11.23 31.69 -1.73
CA GLN A 272 -12.26 31.51 -0.68
C GLN A 272 -12.22 32.60 0.41
N LEU A 273 -11.09 33.29 0.57
CA LEU A 273 -10.94 34.44 1.47
C LEU A 273 -11.24 35.79 0.80
N GLY A 274 -11.59 35.80 -0.50
CA GLY A 274 -11.80 37.01 -1.30
C GLY A 274 -10.53 37.67 -1.81
N GLU A 275 -9.39 36.97 -1.74
CA GLU A 275 -8.07 37.47 -2.16
C GLU A 275 -7.76 37.08 -3.62
N ASP A 276 -8.70 37.29 -4.54
CA ASP A 276 -8.63 36.82 -5.95
C ASP A 276 -7.36 37.28 -6.67
N GLY A 277 -6.91 38.51 -6.39
CA GLY A 277 -5.67 39.02 -6.98
C GLY A 277 -4.43 38.22 -6.55
N ALA A 278 -4.39 37.74 -5.31
CA ALA A 278 -3.33 36.86 -4.82
C ALA A 278 -3.48 35.44 -5.37
N ALA A 279 -4.72 34.94 -5.44
CA ALA A 279 -5.03 33.64 -6.04
C ALA A 279 -4.55 33.56 -7.50
N ARG A 280 -4.88 34.55 -8.33
CA ARG A 280 -4.43 34.60 -9.74
C ARG A 280 -2.92 34.65 -9.90
N ARG A 281 -2.22 35.43 -9.07
CA ARG A 281 -0.75 35.47 -9.10
C ARG A 281 -0.17 34.08 -8.82
N LEU A 282 -0.69 33.39 -7.82
CA LEU A 282 -0.21 32.06 -7.45
C LEU A 282 -0.56 31.00 -8.50
N LEU A 283 -1.69 31.11 -9.20
CA LEU A 283 -2.00 30.28 -10.37
C LEU A 283 -1.00 30.53 -11.51
N SER A 284 -0.66 31.79 -11.82
CA SER A 284 0.38 32.08 -12.82
C SER A 284 1.78 31.59 -12.42
N GLU A 285 2.09 31.60 -11.12
CA GLU A 285 3.32 30.95 -10.62
C GLU A 285 3.29 29.43 -10.79
N ALA A 286 2.12 28.80 -10.61
CA ALA A 286 1.92 27.37 -10.84
C ALA A 286 2.07 27.00 -12.33
N GLU A 287 1.50 27.80 -13.24
CA GLU A 287 1.68 27.64 -14.70
C GLU A 287 3.17 27.66 -15.07
N GLY A 288 3.96 28.54 -14.45
CA GLY A 288 5.41 28.60 -14.64
C GLY A 288 6.18 27.35 -14.21
N LEU A 289 5.57 26.44 -13.44
CA LEU A 289 6.16 25.18 -13.00
C LEU A 289 5.78 23.98 -13.87
N GLU A 290 4.83 24.12 -14.79
CA GLU A 290 4.30 23.01 -15.59
C GLU A 290 5.39 22.29 -16.40
N GLU A 291 6.29 23.05 -17.03
CA GLU A 291 7.35 22.48 -17.85
C GLU A 291 8.35 21.67 -17.00
N ASP A 292 8.69 22.16 -15.81
CA ASP A 292 9.56 21.46 -14.86
C ASP A 292 8.88 20.22 -14.28
N ALA A 293 7.59 20.32 -13.97
CA ALA A 293 6.78 19.19 -13.49
C ALA A 293 6.69 18.10 -14.56
N ALA A 294 6.49 18.47 -15.83
CA ALA A 294 6.41 17.51 -16.94
C ALA A 294 7.76 16.82 -17.24
N ARG A 295 8.89 17.44 -16.89
CA ARG A 295 10.24 16.89 -17.08
C ARG A 295 10.67 15.88 -16.00
N SER A 296 9.93 15.78 -14.90
CA SER A 296 10.29 14.93 -13.75
C SER A 296 9.17 13.96 -13.41
N LEU A 297 9.55 12.76 -12.96
CA LEU A 297 8.56 11.87 -12.34
C LEU A 297 8.18 12.45 -10.98
N PRO A 298 6.89 12.43 -10.60
CA PRO A 298 6.51 12.78 -9.25
C PRO A 298 7.15 11.81 -8.25
N PRO A 299 7.38 12.24 -7.00
CA PRO A 299 7.84 11.34 -5.95
C PRO A 299 6.90 10.13 -5.81
N ASP A 300 7.43 8.96 -5.43
CA ASP A 300 6.62 7.75 -5.22
C ASP A 300 5.52 7.97 -4.15
N THR A 301 5.74 8.92 -3.23
CA THR A 301 4.78 9.36 -2.21
C THR A 301 3.61 10.17 -2.76
N ALA A 302 3.70 10.61 -4.01
CA ALA A 302 2.80 11.53 -4.69
C ALA A 302 2.59 11.13 -6.17
N TYR A 303 2.64 9.83 -6.47
CA TYR A 303 2.64 9.28 -7.84
C TYR A 303 1.44 9.72 -8.70
N TRP A 304 0.36 10.17 -8.06
CA TRP A 304 -0.86 10.66 -8.72
C TRP A 304 -0.74 12.08 -9.29
N LEU A 305 0.32 12.83 -9.00
CA LEU A 305 0.54 14.20 -9.51
C LEU A 305 0.96 14.21 -10.98
N THR A 306 0.11 13.68 -11.87
CA THR A 306 0.27 13.79 -13.32
C THR A 306 -0.12 15.20 -13.81
N GLY A 307 0.28 15.56 -15.03
CA GLY A 307 -0.10 16.86 -15.61
C GLY A 307 -1.62 17.08 -15.60
N ASP A 308 -2.38 16.07 -16.05
CA ASP A 308 -3.83 16.13 -16.13
C ASP A 308 -4.51 16.19 -14.74
N PHE A 309 -3.88 15.64 -13.70
CA PHE A 309 -4.41 15.68 -12.33
C PHE A 309 -4.55 17.11 -11.80
N GLN A 310 -3.80 18.09 -12.31
CA GLN A 310 -3.88 19.45 -11.79
C GLN A 310 -5.15 20.18 -12.22
N HIS A 311 -5.80 19.74 -13.30
CA HIS A 311 -7.04 20.36 -13.78
C HIS A 311 -8.16 20.30 -12.75
N ILE A 312 -8.29 19.22 -11.97
CA ILE A 312 -9.32 19.16 -10.93
C ILE A 312 -9.08 20.20 -9.81
N ASN A 313 -7.83 20.46 -9.44
CA ASN A 313 -7.50 21.47 -8.42
C ASN A 313 -7.64 22.90 -8.96
N ILE A 314 -7.24 23.14 -10.22
CA ILE A 314 -7.43 24.43 -10.89
C ILE A 314 -8.93 24.75 -10.96
N GLY A 315 -9.75 23.79 -11.31
CA GLY A 315 -11.20 23.95 -11.36
C GLY A 315 -11.81 24.35 -10.00
N LEU A 316 -11.31 23.81 -8.88
CA LEU A 316 -11.75 24.26 -7.55
C LEU A 316 -11.34 25.72 -7.25
N ALA A 317 -10.14 26.13 -7.65
CA ALA A 317 -9.68 27.51 -7.48
C ALA A 317 -10.53 28.49 -8.32
N LEU A 318 -10.82 28.15 -9.57
CA LEU A 318 -11.70 28.93 -10.45
C LEU A 318 -13.12 29.02 -9.89
N ALA A 319 -13.67 27.91 -9.36
CA ALA A 319 -14.98 27.89 -8.73
C ALA A 319 -15.04 28.83 -7.52
N ALA A 320 -13.97 28.87 -6.72
CA ALA A 320 -13.87 29.77 -5.57
C ALA A 320 -13.80 31.26 -5.96
N MET A 321 -13.28 31.59 -7.15
CA MET A 321 -13.28 32.96 -7.71
C MET A 321 -14.59 33.33 -8.44
N GLY A 322 -15.58 32.42 -8.48
CA GLY A 322 -16.85 32.64 -9.19
C GLY A 322 -16.78 32.39 -10.70
N GLU A 323 -15.69 31.84 -11.22
CA GLU A 323 -15.51 31.53 -12.65
C GLU A 323 -16.13 30.16 -13.00
N HIS A 324 -17.43 30.03 -12.79
CA HIS A 324 -18.13 28.74 -12.79
C HIS A 324 -18.04 27.98 -14.13
N ALA A 325 -18.07 28.68 -15.27
CA ALA A 325 -17.94 28.04 -16.58
C ALA A 325 -16.54 27.41 -16.77
N ALA A 326 -15.48 28.19 -16.53
CA ALA A 326 -14.11 27.70 -16.63
C ALA A 326 -13.83 26.59 -15.59
N ALA A 327 -14.37 26.74 -14.37
CA ALA A 327 -14.29 25.72 -13.34
C ALA A 327 -14.88 24.37 -13.81
N ALA A 328 -16.07 24.40 -14.42
CA ALA A 328 -16.72 23.20 -14.93
C ALA A 328 -15.91 22.51 -16.04
N GLU A 329 -15.27 23.29 -16.93
CA GLU A 329 -14.40 22.74 -17.98
C GLU A 329 -13.17 22.03 -17.39
N HIS A 330 -12.46 22.68 -16.47
CA HIS A 330 -11.29 22.11 -15.81
C HIS A 330 -11.62 20.87 -14.97
N LEU A 331 -12.68 20.93 -14.16
CA LEU A 331 -13.12 19.77 -13.36
C LEU A 331 -13.52 18.59 -14.24
N ALA A 332 -14.28 18.84 -15.32
CA ALA A 332 -14.67 17.78 -16.24
C ALA A 332 -13.47 17.16 -16.97
N HIS A 333 -12.51 17.98 -17.40
CA HIS A 333 -11.30 17.49 -18.05
C HIS A 333 -10.50 16.59 -17.10
N GLY A 334 -10.15 17.10 -15.92
CA GLY A 334 -9.34 16.35 -14.96
C GLY A 334 -10.00 15.05 -14.51
N LEU A 335 -11.32 15.04 -14.24
CA LEU A 335 -12.05 13.82 -13.88
C LEU A 335 -12.09 12.79 -15.03
N ASN A 336 -12.18 13.23 -16.28
CA ASN A 336 -12.20 12.33 -17.45
C ASN A 336 -10.81 11.75 -17.78
N SER A 337 -9.74 12.46 -17.42
CA SER A 337 -8.35 12.02 -17.60
C SER A 337 -7.86 11.03 -16.53
N LEU A 338 -8.65 10.77 -15.47
CA LEU A 338 -8.24 9.84 -14.42
C LEU A 338 -8.05 8.40 -14.96
N PRO A 339 -6.99 7.69 -14.49
CA PRO A 339 -6.80 6.27 -14.74
C PRO A 339 -8.04 5.44 -14.37
N PRO A 340 -8.35 4.34 -15.08
CA PRO A 340 -9.58 3.57 -14.86
C PRO A 340 -9.79 3.10 -13.41
N ASP A 341 -8.71 2.74 -12.72
CA ASP A 341 -8.68 2.32 -11.33
C ASP A 341 -8.94 3.46 -10.32
N GLN A 342 -8.74 4.71 -10.72
CA GLN A 342 -8.95 5.88 -9.86
C GLN A 342 -10.29 6.58 -10.08
N ARG A 343 -11.02 6.23 -11.15
CA ARG A 343 -12.28 6.90 -11.51
C ARG A 343 -13.31 6.79 -10.41
N ASP A 344 -13.45 5.65 -9.74
CA ASP A 344 -14.46 5.46 -8.69
C ASP A 344 -13.90 5.68 -7.27
N ALA A 345 -12.66 6.18 -7.14
CA ALA A 345 -12.01 6.37 -5.85
C ALA A 345 -12.75 7.39 -4.99
N GLN A 346 -12.85 7.15 -3.68
CA GLN A 346 -13.66 7.96 -2.76
C GLN A 346 -13.27 9.45 -2.76
N TRP A 347 -11.98 9.76 -2.88
CA TRP A 347 -11.45 11.13 -2.90
C TRP A 347 -12.00 11.96 -4.07
N THR A 348 -12.44 11.33 -5.16
CA THR A 348 -12.97 12.05 -6.34
C THR A 348 -14.36 12.67 -6.11
N HIS A 349 -15.05 12.31 -5.02
CA HIS A 349 -16.42 12.75 -4.74
C HIS A 349 -16.55 14.28 -4.65
N GLU A 350 -15.62 14.94 -3.94
CA GLU A 350 -15.65 16.41 -3.78
C GLU A 350 -15.55 17.17 -5.11
N TYR A 351 -14.79 16.63 -6.06
CA TYR A 351 -14.58 17.24 -7.37
C TYR A 351 -15.81 17.09 -8.26
N ARG A 352 -16.57 15.99 -8.13
CA ARG A 352 -17.83 15.81 -8.83
C ARG A 352 -18.92 16.76 -8.31
N GLU A 353 -19.04 16.88 -6.99
CA GLU A 353 -19.97 17.82 -6.38
C GLU A 353 -19.65 19.27 -6.81
N ALA A 354 -18.37 19.61 -6.86
CA ALA A 354 -17.92 20.91 -7.36
C ALA A 354 -18.27 21.11 -8.85
N LEU A 355 -18.13 20.07 -9.68
CA LEU A 355 -18.47 20.13 -11.11
C LEU A 355 -19.96 20.35 -11.32
N ASP A 356 -20.81 19.62 -10.60
CA ASP A 356 -22.26 19.76 -10.71
C ASP A 356 -22.70 21.16 -10.29
N ARG A 357 -22.20 21.66 -9.15
CA ARG A 357 -22.46 23.03 -8.70
C ARG A 357 -21.95 24.08 -9.68
N ALA A 358 -20.77 23.90 -10.26
CA ALA A 358 -20.23 24.83 -11.25
C ALA A 358 -21.11 24.90 -12.51
N ARG A 359 -21.62 23.75 -12.98
CA ARG A 359 -22.55 23.68 -14.11
C ARG A 359 -23.87 24.40 -13.82
N GLU A 360 -24.45 24.17 -12.63
CA GLU A 360 -25.68 24.84 -12.20
C GLU A 360 -25.53 26.36 -12.16
N LEU A 361 -24.39 26.88 -11.66
CA LEU A 361 -24.14 28.32 -11.54
C LEU A 361 -23.67 28.98 -12.85
N SER A 362 -23.28 28.19 -13.84
CA SER A 362 -22.90 28.65 -15.18
C SER A 362 -24.05 28.68 -16.19
N SER A 363 -25.18 28.07 -15.83
CA SER A 363 -26.42 28.01 -16.62
C SER A 363 -27.29 29.24 -16.36
#